data_AF-A0A1T4ZKF5-F1
#
_entry.id   AF-A0A1T4ZKF5-F1
#
_cell.length_a   1.000
_cell.length_b   1.000
_cell.length_c   1.000
_cell.angle_alpha   90.00
_cell.angle_beta   90.00
_cell.angle_gamma   90.00
#
_symmetry.space_group_name_H-M   'P 1'
#
loop_
_entity.id
_entity.type
_entity.pdbx_description
1 polymer ?
#
loop_
_entity_poly.entity_id
_entity_poly.type
_entity_poly.pdbx_seq_one_letter_code
_entity_poly.pdbx_strand_id
1 'polypeptide(L)'
;MISLNSPAFFGLNQARQIEPHVQESNSVDFSEHQQWDHEHGWKNVLNNLRLIVQPLLLFWLIYPWLDIFPNSDLLLGFNRLISAMNGFKPFYSSG
;
A
#
# COMPACT_ATOMS: atom_id res chain seq x y z
N MET A 1 -10.24 -36.16 -11.22
CA MET A 1 -9.04 -35.48 -11.77
C MET A 1 -9.51 -34.62 -12.93
N ILE A 2 -9.44 -33.29 -12.82
CA ILE A 2 -9.80 -32.37 -13.91
C ILE A 2 -8.47 -31.88 -14.50
N SER A 3 -8.23 -32.15 -15.78
CA SER A 3 -7.01 -31.73 -16.48
C SER A 3 -7.14 -30.25 -16.88
N LEU A 4 -6.17 -29.43 -16.48
CA LEU A 4 -6.08 -27.99 -16.78
C LEU A 4 -5.40 -27.70 -18.14
N ASN A 5 -5.49 -28.61 -19.11
CA ASN A 5 -4.87 -28.45 -20.43
C ASN A 5 -5.79 -27.74 -21.46
N SER A 6 -6.79 -26.99 -21.01
CA SER A 6 -7.66 -26.27 -21.94
C SER A 6 -6.90 -25.09 -22.58
N PRO A 7 -7.00 -24.91 -23.92
CA PRO A 7 -6.36 -23.81 -24.66
C PRO A 7 -6.68 -22.42 -24.10
N ALA A 8 -7.86 -22.25 -23.47
CA ALA A 8 -8.26 -21.00 -22.85
C ALA A 8 -7.31 -20.54 -21.73
N PHE A 9 -6.63 -21.47 -21.04
CA PHE A 9 -5.71 -21.17 -19.95
C PHE A 9 -4.26 -20.95 -20.41
N PHE A 10 -3.91 -21.32 -21.64
CA PHE A 10 -2.56 -21.10 -22.17
C PHE A 10 -2.22 -19.61 -22.30
N GLY A 11 -3.19 -18.77 -22.67
CA GLY A 11 -3.01 -17.32 -22.73
C GLY A 11 -2.71 -16.69 -21.36
N LEU A 12 -3.27 -17.25 -20.28
CA LEU A 12 -3.04 -16.78 -18.90
C LEU A 12 -1.64 -17.14 -18.39
N ASN A 13 -1.11 -18.31 -18.77
CA ASN A 13 0.26 -18.69 -18.41
C ASN A 13 1.31 -17.89 -19.18
N GLN A 14 1.03 -17.54 -20.44
CA GLN A 14 1.93 -16.69 -21.23
C GLN A 14 1.96 -15.24 -20.70
N ALA A 15 0.83 -14.71 -20.22
CA ALA A 15 0.78 -13.41 -19.55
C ALA A 15 1.58 -13.37 -18.23
N ARG A 16 1.75 -14.50 -17.53
CA ARG A 16 2.61 -14.60 -16.34
C ARG A 16 4.11 -14.65 -16.66
N GLN A 17 4.50 -15.01 -17.87
CA GLN A 17 5.91 -15.13 -18.27
C GLN A 17 6.51 -13.80 -18.77
N ILE A 18 5.68 -12.76 -18.88
CA ILE A 18 6.18 -11.39 -18.92
C ILE A 18 6.59 -11.08 -17.49
N GLU A 19 7.85 -11.34 -17.14
CA GLU A 19 8.45 -10.75 -15.95
C GLU A 19 8.15 -9.25 -16.03
N PRO A 20 7.36 -8.67 -15.10
CA PRO A 20 7.58 -7.27 -14.85
C PRO A 20 9.03 -7.21 -14.41
N HIS A 21 9.87 -6.47 -15.14
CA HIS A 21 11.07 -5.90 -14.57
C HIS A 21 10.57 -5.15 -13.32
N VAL A 22 10.56 -5.84 -12.17
CA VAL A 22 10.26 -5.27 -10.88
C VAL A 22 11.43 -4.34 -10.66
N GLN A 23 11.28 -3.10 -11.13
CA GLN A 23 12.04 -1.98 -10.60
C GLN A 23 11.96 -2.19 -9.10
N GLU A 24 13.11 -2.37 -8.45
CA GLU A 24 13.21 -2.43 -7.00
C GLU A 24 12.34 -1.29 -6.48
N SER A 25 11.13 -1.60 -6.04
CA SER A 25 10.27 -0.60 -5.46
C SER A 25 11.07 -0.17 -4.25
N ASN A 26 11.57 1.07 -4.23
CA ASN A 26 12.19 1.65 -3.05
C ASN A 26 11.27 1.34 -1.88
N SER A 27 11.58 0.28 -1.14
CA SER A 27 10.68 -0.27 -0.17
C SER A 27 10.80 0.68 1.00
N VAL A 28 9.81 1.55 1.14
CA VAL A 28 9.78 2.53 2.21
C VAL A 28 9.78 1.76 3.52
N ASP A 29 10.80 1.97 4.33
CA ASP A 29 10.83 1.42 5.68
C ASP A 29 9.94 2.27 6.58
N PHE A 30 8.73 1.79 6.82
CA PHE A 30 7.76 2.46 7.69
C PHE A 30 8.24 2.54 9.15
N SER A 31 9.22 1.72 9.53
CA SER A 31 9.76 1.65 10.89
C SER A 31 10.60 2.86 11.28
N GLU A 32 11.03 3.67 10.31
CA GLU A 32 11.74 4.93 10.56
C GLU A 32 10.84 6.02 11.19
N HIS A 33 9.51 5.83 11.19
CA HIS A 33 8.61 6.80 11.79
C HIS A 33 8.84 6.90 13.30
N GLN A 34 8.97 8.12 13.84
CA GLN A 34 9.30 8.36 15.26
C GLN A 34 8.35 7.65 16.25
N GLN A 35 7.07 7.52 15.88
CA GLN A 35 6.05 6.87 16.70
C GLN A 35 5.89 5.37 16.40
N TRP A 36 6.73 4.80 15.53
CA TRP A 36 6.69 3.38 15.23
C TRP A 36 7.12 2.57 16.43
N ASP A 37 6.30 1.58 16.76
CA ASP A 37 6.49 0.73 17.91
C ASP A 37 7.03 -0.62 17.48
N HIS A 38 8.24 -0.96 17.95
CA HIS A 38 8.96 -2.19 17.61
C HIS A 38 8.66 -3.34 18.58
N GLU A 39 7.86 -3.10 19.62
CA GLU A 39 7.50 -4.15 20.56
C GLU A 39 6.44 -5.09 19.96
N HIS A 40 6.34 -6.27 20.59
CA HIS A 40 5.38 -7.29 20.19
C HIS A 40 4.10 -7.15 21.01
N GLY A 41 2.95 -7.08 20.34
CA GLY A 41 1.66 -7.03 21.00
C GLY A 41 0.58 -6.40 20.15
N TRP A 42 -0.67 -6.75 20.42
CA TRP A 42 -1.81 -6.19 19.67
C TRP A 42 -1.88 -4.66 19.80
N LYS A 43 -1.47 -4.09 20.94
CA LYS A 43 -1.49 -2.65 21.17
C LYS A 43 -0.50 -1.92 20.26
N ASN A 44 0.71 -2.45 20.14
CA ASN A 44 1.78 -1.92 19.29
C ASN A 44 1.39 -2.06 17.80
N VAL A 45 0.79 -3.20 17.43
CA VAL A 45 0.19 -3.41 16.09
C VAL A 45 -0.87 -2.37 15.78
N LEU A 46 -1.80 -2.08 16.70
CA LEU A 46 -2.82 -1.05 16.51
C LEU A 46 -2.21 0.36 16.43
N ASN A 47 -1.16 0.65 17.19
CA ASN A 47 -0.43 1.90 17.09
C ASN A 47 0.19 2.07 15.70
N ASN A 48 0.89 1.06 15.19
CA ASN A 48 1.52 1.12 13.87
C ASN A 48 0.48 1.17 12.76
N LEU A 49 -0.62 0.42 12.87
CA LEU A 49 -1.74 0.49 11.94
C LEU A 49 -2.36 1.90 11.91
N ARG A 50 -2.52 2.53 13.08
CA ARG A 50 -2.99 3.93 13.15
C ARG A 50 -2.09 4.85 12.33
N LEU A 51 -0.76 4.69 12.42
CA LEU A 51 0.18 5.53 11.65
C LEU A 51 0.00 5.34 10.13
N ILE A 52 -0.17 4.11 9.67
CA ILE A 52 -0.37 3.82 8.24
C ILE A 52 -1.70 4.39 7.71
N VAL A 53 -2.77 4.34 8.51
CA VAL A 53 -4.11 4.83 8.12
C VAL A 53 -4.23 6.36 8.24
N GLN A 54 -3.43 7.00 9.10
CA GLN A 54 -3.52 8.42 9.41
C GLN A 54 -3.47 9.35 8.19
N PRO A 55 -2.58 9.17 7.19
CA PRO A 55 -2.57 10.01 5.99
C PRO A 55 -3.88 10.01 5.21
N LEU A 56 -4.58 8.86 5.15
CA LEU A 56 -5.88 8.76 4.49
C LEU A 56 -6.92 9.58 5.25
N LEU A 57 -6.98 9.46 6.58
CA LEU A 57 -7.92 10.22 7.40
C LEU A 57 -7.70 11.73 7.27
N LEU A 58 -6.44 12.17 7.24
CA LEU A 58 -6.09 13.57 7.03
C LEU A 58 -6.53 14.07 5.65
N PHE A 59 -6.37 13.25 4.61
CA PHE A 59 -6.86 13.58 3.28
C PHE A 59 -8.37 13.81 3.28
N TRP A 60 -9.15 12.92 3.89
CA TRP A 60 -10.61 13.08 4.00
C TRP A 60 -11.01 14.36 4.74
N LEU A 61 -10.24 14.78 5.74
CA LEU A 61 -10.51 16.02 6.48
C LEU A 61 -10.24 17.27 5.63
N ILE A 62 -9.21 17.23 4.79
CA ILE A 62 -8.79 18.36 3.94
C ILE A 62 -9.61 18.42 2.65
N TYR A 63 -10.08 17.28 2.14
CA TYR A 63 -10.76 17.18 0.84
C TYR A 63 -11.88 18.23 0.63
N PRO A 64 -12.80 18.49 1.58
CA PRO A 64 -13.84 19.50 1.41
C PRO A 64 -13.29 20.93 1.24
N TRP A 65 -12.10 21.21 1.78
CA TRP A 65 -11.45 22.51 1.63
C TRP A 65 -10.81 22.68 0.26
N LEU A 66 -10.46 21.60 -0.44
CA LEU A 66 -9.92 21.67 -1.81
C LEU A 66 -10.97 22.14 -2.82
N ASP A 67 -12.26 21.93 -2.54
CA ASP A 67 -13.35 22.47 -3.35
C ASP A 67 -13.45 24.00 -3.24
N ILE A 68 -13.06 24.56 -2.09
CA ILE A 68 -13.09 26.00 -1.81
C ILE A 68 -11.77 26.66 -2.22
N PHE A 69 -10.65 25.98 -1.98
CA PHE A 69 -9.30 26.43 -2.29
C PHE A 69 -8.61 25.39 -3.19
N PRO A 70 -8.79 25.49 -4.52
CA PRO A 70 -8.26 24.51 -5.45
C PRO A 70 -6.73 24.56 -5.44
N ASN A 71 -6.12 23.47 -4.96
CA ASN A 71 -4.67 23.29 -4.92
C ASN A 71 -4.30 21.89 -5.44
N SER A 72 -3.85 21.82 -6.69
CA SER A 72 -3.47 20.56 -7.36
C SER A 72 -2.24 19.91 -6.75
N ASP A 73 -1.30 20.70 -6.22
CA ASP A 73 -0.05 20.20 -5.66
C ASP A 73 -0.30 19.48 -4.34
N LEU A 74 -1.22 20.00 -3.52
CA LEU A 74 -1.64 19.36 -2.27
C LEU A 74 -2.34 18.03 -2.55
N LEU A 75 -3.26 18.00 -3.52
CA LEU A 75 -3.95 16.79 -3.96
C LEU A 75 -2.95 15.74 -4.47
N LEU A 76 -1.99 16.16 -5.30
CA LEU A 76 -0.95 15.28 -5.83
C LEU A 76 -0.04 14.74 -4.71
N GLY A 77 0.35 15.60 -3.77
CA GLY A 77 1.17 15.23 -2.61
C GLY A 77 0.48 14.17 -1.74
N PHE A 78 -0.80 14.36 -1.42
CA PHE A 78 -1.58 13.36 -0.68
C PHE A 78 -1.74 12.06 -1.45
N ASN A 79 -2.00 12.10 -2.76
CA ASN A 79 -2.09 10.88 -3.56
C ASN A 79 -0.78 10.08 -3.56
N ARG A 80 0.38 10.77 -3.69
CA ARG A 80 1.70 10.12 -3.60
C ARG A 80 1.92 9.51 -2.21
N LEU A 81 1.57 10.23 -1.16
CA LEU A 81 1.69 9.74 0.22
C LEU A 81 0.81 8.50 0.46
N ILE A 82 -0.45 8.54 0.05
CA ILE A 82 -1.38 7.40 0.16
C ILE A 82 -0.86 6.21 -0.66
N SER A 83 -0.35 6.45 -1.87
CA SER A 83 0.27 5.41 -2.68
C SER A 83 1.46 4.76 -1.98
N ALA A 84 2.30 5.53 -1.28
CA ALA A 84 3.38 5.00 -0.47
C ALA A 84 2.85 4.14 0.68
N MET A 85 1.84 4.63 1.42
CA MET A 85 1.23 3.89 2.53
C MET A 85 0.57 2.57 2.09
N ASN A 86 -0.03 2.54 0.90
CA ASN A 86 -0.61 1.31 0.32
C ASN A 86 0.44 0.24 0.00
N GLY A 87 1.72 0.62 -0.06
CA GLY A 87 2.83 -0.33 -0.18
C GLY A 87 3.11 -1.11 1.12
N PHE A 88 2.50 -0.74 2.23
CA PHE A 88 2.64 -1.44 3.50
C PHE A 88 2.14 -2.87 3.39
N LYS A 89 3.04 -3.83 3.65
CA LYS A 89 2.73 -5.25 3.75
C LYS A 89 2.94 -5.67 5.21
N PRO A 90 1.86 -5.91 5.97
CA PRO A 90 2.02 -6.49 7.30
C PRO A 90 2.74 -7.82 7.15
N PHE A 91 3.79 -8.05 7.95
CA PHE A 91 4.40 -9.37 8.04
C PHE A 91 3.38 -10.34 8.63
N TYR A 92 2.72 -11.11 7.77
CA TYR A 92 2.03 -12.32 8.18
C TYR A 92 3.08 -13.42 8.23
N SER A 93 3.39 -13.93 9.43
CA SER A 93 4.06 -15.22 9.52
C SER A 93 3.12 -16.22 8.86
N SER A 94 3.51 -16.74 7.69
CA SER A 94 2.87 -17.92 7.10
C SER A 94 2.93 -19.00 8.18
N GLY A 95 1.77 -19.33 8.76
CA GLY A 95 1.63 -20.42 9.72
C GLY A 95 1.77 -21.77 9.03
#